data_AF-A0AAV1Z8P3-F1
#
_entry.id   AF-A0AAV1Z8P3-F1
#
_cell.length_a   1.000
_cell.length_b   1.000
_cell.length_c   1.000
_cell.angle_alpha   90.00
_cell.angle_beta   90.00
_cell.angle_gamma   90.00
#
_symmetry.space_group_name_H-M   'P 1'
#
loop_
_entity.id
_entity.type
_entity.pdbx_description
1 polymer ?
#
loop_
_entity_poly.entity_id
_entity_poly.type
_entity_poly.pdbx_seq_one_letter_code
_entity_poly.pdbx_strand_id
1 'polypeptide(L)'
;MDLPKLKGNIRIRLNQFEIVVETMGKNPFLNGNKLASFYTAFQRNDDWKTLTEKLNSTGGAVKNVRARQKCWTDKKGEVKKYNILEAARMKTGGGSNNEKHSSALEERILY
;
A
#
# COMPACT_ATOMS: atom_id res chain seq x y z
N MET A 1 21.49 -11.34 -9.98
CA MET A 1 20.54 -10.97 -11.05
C MET A 1 20.17 -9.51 -10.87
N ASP A 2 20.72 -8.64 -11.72
CA ASP A 2 20.40 -7.21 -11.73
C ASP A 2 19.10 -6.97 -12.49
N LEU A 3 18.11 -6.40 -11.81
CA LEU A 3 16.87 -5.96 -12.44
C LEU A 3 17.14 -4.72 -13.31
N PRO A 4 16.64 -4.66 -14.56
CA PRO A 4 16.86 -3.52 -15.42
C PRO A 4 16.24 -2.25 -14.82
N LYS A 5 17.01 -1.15 -14.81
CA LYS A 5 16.58 0.17 -14.32
C LYS A 5 15.53 0.75 -15.28
N LEU A 6 14.26 0.46 -15.04
CA LEU A 6 13.14 1.09 -15.76
C LEU A 6 13.02 2.56 -15.33
N LYS A 7 13.47 3.45 -16.23
CA LYS A 7 13.43 4.90 -16.10
C LYS A 7 12.02 5.38 -16.46
N GLY A 8 11.15 5.40 -15.47
CA GLY A 8 9.77 5.86 -15.56
C GLY A 8 8.99 5.43 -14.33
N ASN A 9 8.12 6.29 -13.80
CA ASN A 9 7.32 5.98 -12.62
C ASN A 9 6.22 4.97 -13.02
N ILE A 10 6.58 3.70 -13.20
CA ILE A 10 5.63 2.67 -13.62
C ILE A 10 4.56 2.56 -12.54
N ARG A 11 3.34 2.90 -12.94
CA ARG A 11 2.14 2.90 -12.10
C ARG A 11 1.82 1.46 -11.69
N ILE A 12 1.59 1.25 -10.40
CA ILE A 12 1.09 -0.02 -9.88
C ILE A 12 -0.30 -0.25 -10.48
N ARG A 13 -0.52 -1.41 -11.09
CA ARG A 13 -1.83 -1.81 -11.65
C ARG A 13 -2.80 -2.21 -10.54
N LEU A 14 -4.09 -2.16 -10.82
CA LEU A 14 -5.14 -2.47 -9.85
C LEU A 14 -4.99 -3.88 -9.24
N ASN A 15 -4.73 -4.89 -10.07
CA ASN A 15 -4.49 -6.27 -9.61
C ASN A 15 -3.30 -6.39 -8.64
N GLN A 16 -2.18 -5.71 -8.92
CA GLN A 16 -1.03 -5.67 -8.03
C GLN A 16 -1.39 -4.98 -6.71
N PHE A 17 -2.27 -3.98 -6.76
CA PHE A 17 -2.71 -3.27 -5.58
C PHE A 17 -3.64 -4.12 -4.71
N GLU A 18 -4.59 -4.84 -5.32
CA GLU A 18 -5.45 -5.80 -4.63
C GLU A 18 -4.66 -6.86 -3.89
N ILE A 19 -3.64 -7.44 -4.52
CA ILE A 19 -2.76 -8.42 -3.89
C ILE A 19 -2.04 -7.84 -2.66
N VAL A 20 -1.57 -6.58 -2.75
CA VAL A 20 -0.94 -5.90 -1.60
C VAL A 20 -1.94 -5.75 -0.46
N VAL A 21 -3.13 -5.20 -0.74
CA VAL A 21 -4.16 -4.96 0.29
C VAL A 21 -4.59 -6.28 0.95
N GLU A 22 -4.82 -7.33 0.16
CA GLU A 22 -5.16 -8.66 0.67
C GLU A 22 -4.05 -9.22 1.58
N THR A 23 -2.79 -9.09 1.16
CA THR A 23 -1.65 -9.59 1.96
C THR A 23 -1.51 -8.83 3.28
N MET A 24 -1.74 -7.51 3.26
CA MET A 24 -1.67 -6.66 4.45
C MET A 24 -2.80 -6.96 5.44
N GLY A 25 -4.00 -7.27 4.93
CA GLY A 25 -5.13 -7.69 5.77
C GLY A 25 -4.91 -9.07 6.42
N LYS A 26 -4.23 -9.99 5.72
CA LYS A 26 -3.91 -11.33 6.25
C LYS A 26 -2.76 -11.33 7.27
N ASN A 27 -1.81 -10.39 7.14
CA ASN A 27 -0.67 -10.27 8.04
C ASN A 27 -0.57 -8.84 8.62
N PRO A 28 -1.25 -8.57 9.75
CA PRO A 28 -1.19 -7.27 10.42
C PRO A 28 0.22 -6.85 10.85
N PHE A 29 1.11 -7.81 11.14
CA PHE A 29 2.50 -7.53 11.55
C PHE A 29 3.37 -7.02 10.39
N LEU A 30 3.03 -7.40 9.16
CA LEU A 30 3.62 -6.85 7.93
C LEU A 30 3.09 -5.44 7.64
N ASN A 31 1.81 -5.19 7.92
CA ASN A 31 1.18 -3.88 7.72
C ASN A 31 1.61 -2.83 8.78
N GLY A 32 1.89 -3.29 9.99
CA GLY A 32 2.22 -2.45 11.13
C GLY A 32 3.66 -1.90 11.12
N ASN A 33 3.84 -0.75 11.78
CA ASN A 33 5.18 -0.16 11.98
C ASN A 33 5.94 -0.85 13.13
N LYS A 34 5.23 -1.39 14.12
CA LYS A 34 5.83 -2.08 15.27
C LYS A 34 6.05 -3.55 14.96
N LEU A 35 7.20 -4.09 15.37
CA LEU A 35 7.47 -5.53 15.35
C LEU A 35 6.89 -6.14 16.62
N ALA A 36 6.21 -7.27 16.51
CA ALA A 36 5.84 -8.07 17.67
C ALA A 36 7.05 -8.86 18.15
N SER A 37 7.08 -9.29 19.42
CA SER A 37 8.19 -10.08 19.98
C SER A 37 8.44 -11.39 19.20
N PHE A 38 7.40 -11.95 18.59
CA PHE A 38 7.45 -13.17 17.77
C PHE A 38 7.56 -12.91 16.26
N TYR A 39 7.59 -11.65 15.82
CA TYR A 39 7.68 -11.27 14.42
C TYR A 39 8.90 -10.39 14.19
N THR A 40 9.97 -11.02 13.73
CA THR A 40 11.29 -10.39 13.61
C THR A 40 11.41 -9.52 12.37
N ALA A 41 12.41 -8.63 12.37
CA ALA A 41 12.76 -7.85 11.18
C ALA A 41 13.14 -8.75 9.98
N PHE A 42 13.75 -9.90 10.26
CA PHE A 42 14.10 -10.90 9.26
C PHE A 42 12.85 -11.49 8.59
N GLN A 43 11.89 -11.98 9.38
CA GLN A 43 10.61 -12.48 8.87
C GLN A 43 9.85 -11.40 8.09
N ARG A 44 9.81 -10.17 8.61
CA ARG A 44 9.20 -9.04 7.89
C ARG A 44 9.83 -8.83 6.51
N ASN A 45 11.15 -8.90 6.42
CA ASN A 45 11.85 -8.71 5.16
C ASN A 45 11.58 -9.87 4.19
N ASP A 46 11.50 -11.11 4.70
CA ASP A 46 11.20 -12.30 3.90
C ASP A 46 9.75 -12.29 3.35
N ASP A 47 8.78 -11.89 4.18
CA ASP A 47 7.40 -11.69 3.76
C ASP A 47 7.29 -10.61 2.66
N TRP A 48 8.02 -9.50 2.82
CA TRP A 48 8.09 -8.47 1.78
C TRP A 48 8.74 -8.95 0.49
N LYS A 49 9.75 -9.83 0.60
CA LYS A 49 10.42 -10.44 -0.56
C LYS A 49 9.45 -11.35 -1.31
N THR A 50 8.79 -12.26 -0.60
CA THR A 50 7.76 -13.16 -1.14
C THR A 50 6.63 -12.38 -1.83
N LEU A 51 6.13 -11.34 -1.17
CA LEU A 51 5.11 -10.45 -1.76
C LEU A 51 5.63 -9.77 -3.03
N THR A 52 6.87 -9.29 -3.02
CA THR A 52 7.48 -8.61 -4.17
C THR A 52 7.61 -9.55 -5.38
N GLU A 53 8.05 -10.79 -5.15
CA GLU A 53 8.17 -11.83 -6.18
C GLU A 53 6.80 -12.17 -6.78
N LYS A 54 5.79 -12.36 -5.93
CA LYS A 54 4.39 -12.57 -6.36
C LYS A 54 3.91 -11.43 -7.27
N LEU A 55 4.07 -10.18 -6.81
CA LEU A 55 3.61 -9.00 -7.55
C LEU A 55 4.34 -8.80 -8.88
N ASN A 56 5.64 -9.08 -8.92
CA ASN A 56 6.42 -8.97 -10.15
C ASN A 56 6.02 -10.05 -11.17
N SER A 57 5.56 -11.21 -10.69
CA SER A 57 5.07 -12.32 -11.52
C SER A 57 3.65 -12.11 -12.05
N THR A 58 2.84 -11.24 -11.42
CA THR A 58 1.46 -10.93 -11.86
C THR A 58 1.39 -10.00 -13.10
N GLY A 59 2.54 -9.54 -13.61
CA GLY A 59 2.62 -8.55 -14.67
C GLY A 59 2.32 -7.12 -14.20
N GLY A 60 2.78 -6.12 -14.96
CA GLY A 60 2.70 -4.70 -14.60
C GLY A 60 4.04 -4.15 -14.10
N ALA A 61 4.03 -3.40 -13.00
CA ALA A 61 5.25 -2.79 -12.48
C ALA A 61 6.16 -3.87 -11.87
N VAL A 62 7.41 -3.95 -12.31
CA VAL A 62 8.45 -4.78 -11.67
C VAL A 62 9.28 -3.87 -10.75
N LYS A 63 9.30 -4.19 -9.45
CA LYS A 63 9.95 -3.36 -8.43
C LYS A 63 10.71 -4.22 -7.42
N ASN A 64 11.72 -3.66 -6.78
CA ASN A 64 12.37 -4.28 -5.63
C ASN A 64 11.57 -4.08 -4.34
N VAL A 65 11.95 -4.81 -3.28
CA VAL A 65 11.30 -4.79 -1.97
C VAL A 65 11.17 -3.37 -1.41
N ARG A 66 12.27 -2.59 -1.43
CA ARG A 66 12.28 -1.23 -0.90
C ARG A 66 11.29 -0.32 -1.63
N ALA A 67 11.20 -0.44 -2.96
CA ALA A 67 10.25 0.32 -3.75
C ALA A 67 8.80 -0.10 -3.47
N ARG A 68 8.53 -1.38 -3.22
CA ARG A 68 7.19 -1.87 -2.81
C ARG A 68 6.78 -1.34 -1.44
N GLN A 69 7.69 -1.42 -0.45
CA GLN A 69 7.50 -0.86 0.89
C GLN A 69 7.20 0.63 0.85
N LYS A 70 7.94 1.38 0.02
CA LYS A 70 7.69 2.82 -0.18
C LYS A 70 6.31 3.06 -0.79
N CYS A 71 5.96 2.35 -1.87
CA CYS A 71 4.65 2.51 -2.52
C CYS A 71 3.49 2.26 -1.53
N TRP A 72 3.62 1.25 -0.67
CA TRP A 72 2.63 0.98 0.36
C TRP A 72 2.55 2.09 1.41
N THR A 73 3.70 2.54 1.91
CA THR A 73 3.76 3.62 2.91
C THR A 73 3.19 4.94 2.37
N ASP A 74 3.56 5.32 1.15
CA ASP A 74 3.05 6.52 0.48
C ASP A 74 1.53 6.43 0.35
N LYS A 75 1.02 5.30 -0.15
CA LYS A 75 -0.42 5.11 -0.34
C LYS A 75 -1.20 5.13 0.97
N LYS A 76 -0.69 4.51 2.03
CA LYS A 76 -1.25 4.64 3.39
C LYS A 76 -1.32 6.10 3.83
N GLY A 77 -0.25 6.87 3.59
CA GLY A 77 -0.20 8.29 3.90
C GLY A 77 -1.24 9.11 3.13
N GLU A 78 -1.37 8.88 1.82
CA GLU A 78 -2.36 9.53 0.97
C GLU A 78 -3.79 9.27 1.45
N VAL A 79 -4.14 8.01 1.72
CA VAL A 79 -5.48 7.62 2.18
C VAL A 79 -5.79 8.23 3.55
N LYS A 80 -4.83 8.23 4.48
CA LYS A 80 -5.00 8.87 5.79
C LYS A 80 -5.23 10.38 5.65
N LYS A 81 -4.42 11.05 4.84
CA LYS A 81 -4.54 12.50 4.62
C LYS A 81 -5.90 12.85 4.00
N TYR A 82 -6.34 12.07 3.02
CA TYR A 82 -7.65 12.23 2.39
C TYR A 82 -8.77 12.14 3.44
N ASN A 83 -8.77 11.09 4.26
CA ASN A 83 -9.80 10.89 5.29
C ASN A 83 -9.82 11.98 6.36
N ILE A 84 -8.65 12.49 6.78
CA ILE A 84 -8.56 13.62 7.72
C ILE A 84 -9.18 14.89 7.11
N LEU A 85 -8.86 15.19 5.84
CA LEU A 85 -9.40 16.35 5.14
C LEU A 85 -10.91 16.22 4.95
N GLU A 86 -11.40 15.03 4.61
CA GLU A 86 -12.81 14.76 4.44
C GLU A 86 -13.58 14.94 5.76
N ALA A 87 -13.07 14.37 6.86
CA ALA A 87 -13.65 14.58 8.18
C ALA A 87 -13.67 16.05 8.62
N ALA A 88 -12.64 16.83 8.25
CA ALA A 88 -12.60 18.27 8.52
C ALA A 88 -13.64 19.05 7.68
N ARG A 89 -13.82 18.68 6.40
CA ARG A 89 -14.84 19.25 5.51
C ARG A 89 -16.25 19.02 6.03
N MET A 90 -16.56 17.79 6.42
CA MET A 90 -17.86 17.42 7.00
C MET A 90 -18.20 18.22 8.26
N LYS A 91 -17.19 18.62 9.05
CA LYS A 91 -17.37 19.47 10.24
C LYS A 91 -17.63 20.94 9.94
N THR A 92 -17.21 21.45 8.79
CA THR A 92 -17.25 22.89 8.46
C THR A 92 -18.39 23.29 7.53
N GLY A 93 -19.32 22.38 7.24
CA GLY A 93 -20.52 22.69 6.42
C GLY A 93 -20.21 23.04 4.97
N GLY A 94 -19.03 22.66 4.45
CA GLY A 94 -18.62 22.93 3.08
C GLY A 94 -19.34 22.03 2.07
N GLY A 95 -20.15 22.64 1.20
CA GLY A 95 -21.01 21.95 0.23
C GLY A 95 -20.29 21.02 -0.75
N SER A 96 -21.06 20.05 -1.25
CA SER A 96 -20.65 18.95 -2.13
C SER A 96 -19.92 19.43 -3.39
N ASN A 97 -18.75 18.87 -3.68
CA ASN A 97 -18.15 18.95 -5.00
C ASN A 97 -17.42 17.65 -5.34
N ASN A 98 -17.98 16.92 -6.32
CA ASN A 98 -17.48 15.72 -6.99
C ASN A 98 -16.69 14.76 -6.06
N GLU A 99 -17.48 13.98 -5.33
CA GLU A 99 -17.03 12.94 -4.40
C GLU A 99 -16.14 11.91 -5.11
N LYS A 100 -14.83 12.03 -4.90
CA LYS A 100 -13.94 10.90 -5.10
C LYS A 100 -14.00 10.04 -3.85
N HIS A 101 -15.10 9.30 -3.68
CA HIS A 101 -15.24 8.32 -2.59
C HIS A 101 -13.98 7.47 -2.51
N SER A 102 -13.46 7.27 -1.30
CA SER A 102 -12.42 6.27 -1.07
C SER A 102 -12.97 4.95 -1.58
N SER A 103 -12.30 4.35 -2.55
CA SER A 103 -12.73 3.04 -3.05
C SER A 103 -12.75 2.05 -1.88
N ALA A 104 -13.61 1.03 -1.90
CA ALA A 104 -13.63 0.00 -0.86
C ALA A 104 -12.25 -0.65 -0.61
N LEU A 105 -11.36 -0.61 -1.61
CA LEU A 105 -9.95 -1.00 -1.52
C LEU A 105 -9.11 -0.05 -0.66
N GLU A 106 -9.35 1.25 -0.74
CA GLU A 106 -8.66 2.27 0.05
C GLU A 106 -9.11 2.28 1.50
N GLU A 107 -10.38 1.98 1.78
CA GLU A 107 -10.86 1.82 3.17
C GLU A 107 -10.15 0.68 3.90
N ARG A 108 -9.90 -0.43 3.22
CA ARG A 108 -9.13 -1.59 3.76
C ARG A 108 -7.68 -1.28 4.09
N ILE A 109 -7.14 -0.13 3.67
CA ILE A 109 -5.75 0.27 3.94
C ILE A 109 -5.61 0.91 5.32
N LEU A 110 -6.71 1.43 5.87
CA LEU A 110 -6.74 2.11 7.16
C LEU A 110 -6.82 1.17 8.36
N TYR A 111 -7.26 -0.07 8.14
CA TYR A 111 -7.44 -1.12 9.14
C TYR A 111 -6.42 -2.24 8.94
#